data_AF-F4BHU6-F1
#
_entry.id   AF-F4BHU6-F1
#
_cell.length_a   1.000
_cell.length_b   1.000
_cell.length_c   1.000
_cell.angle_alpha   90.00
_cell.angle_beta   90.00
_cell.angle_gamma   90.00
#
_symmetry.space_group_name_H-M   'P 1'
#
loop_
_entity.id
_entity.type
_entity.pdbx_description
1 polymer ?
#
loop_
_entity_poly.entity_id
_entity_poly.type
_entity_poly.pdbx_seq_one_letter_code
_entity_poly.pdbx_strand_id
1 'polypeptide(L)' 'MLLAVNTNFLIFANMHHQAMGGVFVFFIMAVAAAETAIGLAIVVAIFRKRKTIDLSKLNTLRG' A
#
# COMPACT_ATOMS: atom_id res chain seq x y z
N MET A 1 4.40 6.16 0.19
CA MET A 1 5.27 5.92 1.36
C MET A 1 6.02 4.60 1.27
N LEU A 2 5.38 3.48 0.90
CA LEU A 2 6.03 2.16 0.81
C LEU A 2 7.24 2.10 -0.13
N LEU A 3 7.23 2.84 -1.25
CA LEU A 3 8.38 2.93 -2.15
C LEU A 3 9.64 3.47 -1.45
N ALA A 4 9.51 4.54 -0.65
CA ALA A 4 10.63 5.15 0.06
C ALA A 4 11.22 4.18 1.10
N VAL A 5 10.35 3.47 1.82
CA VAL A 5 10.76 2.42 2.77
C VAL A 5 11.50 1.30 2.05
N ASN A 6 10.99 0.88 0.89
CA ASN A 6 11.55 -0.23 0.12
C ASN A 6 12.94 0.11 -0.46
N THR A 7 13.11 1.33 -0.97
CA THR A 7 14.40 1.84 -1.45
C THR A 7 15.41 1.93 -0.30
N ASN A 8 14.98 2.43 0.88
CA ASN A 8 15.83 2.50 2.05
C ASN A 8 16.30 1.10 2.47
N PHE A 9 15.40 0.13 2.50
CA PHE A 9 15.71 -1.26 2.84
C PHE A 9 16.72 -1.89 1.86
N LEU A 10 16.56 -1.63 0.56
CA LEU A 10 17.50 -2.08 -0.48
C LEU A 10 18.90 -1.47 -0.29
N ILE A 11 18.98 -0.18 0.03
CA ILE A 11 20.26 0.51 0.28
C ILE A 11 20.96 -0.10 1.49
N PHE A 12 20.26 -0.28 2.62
CA PHE A 12 20.83 -0.90 3.82
C PHE A 12 21.27 -2.36 3.57
N ALA A 13 20.47 -3.14 2.85
CA ALA A 13 20.83 -4.51 2.48
C ALA A 13 22.13 -4.58 1.68
N ASN A 14 22.32 -3.64 0.74
CA ASN A 14 23.54 -3.53 -0.05
C ASN A 14 24.75 -3.08 0.80
N MET A 15 24.57 -2.07 1.65
CA MET A 15 25.62 -1.57 2.55
C MET A 15 26.15 -2.63 3.52
N HIS A 16 25.29 -3.57 3.96
CA HIS A 16 25.68 -4.68 4.83
C HIS A 16 26.05 -5.96 4.08
N HIS A 17 26.12 -5.93 2.75
CA HIS A 17 26.39 -7.07 1.88
C HIS A 17 25.47 -8.28 2.14
N GLN A 18 24.22 -8.03 2.53
CA GLN A 18 23.24 -9.08 2.83
C GLN A 18 22.34 -9.37 1.62
N ALA A 19 22.65 -10.45 0.91
CA ALA A 19 21.86 -10.90 -0.24
C ALA A 19 20.39 -11.22 0.11
N MET A 20 20.12 -11.63 1.36
CA MET A 20 18.74 -11.88 1.84
C MET A 20 17.87 -10.61 1.88
N GLY A 21 18.46 -9.41 2.01
CA GLY A 21 17.68 -8.17 2.04
C GLY A 21 16.95 -7.89 0.73
N GLY A 22 17.48 -8.35 -0.41
CA GLY A 22 16.80 -8.28 -1.71
C GLY A 22 15.50 -9.10 -1.74
N VAL A 23 15.47 -10.26 -1.08
CA VAL A 23 14.26 -11.11 -1.01
C VAL A 23 13.15 -10.40 -0.25
N PHE A 24 13.47 -9.70 0.84
CA PHE A 24 12.49 -8.96 1.63
C PHE A 24 11.90 -7.77 0.85
N VAL A 25 12.72 -7.07 0.05
CA VAL A 25 12.28 -5.99 -0.86
C VAL A 25 11.22 -6.49 -1.85
N PHE A 26 11.37 -7.71 -2.37
CA PHE A 26 10.37 -8.32 -3.25
C PHE A 26 9.03 -8.57 -2.55
N PHE A 27 9.05 -9.07 -1.31
CA PHE A 27 7.82 -9.26 -0.52
C PHE A 27 7.12 -7.94 -0.24
N ILE A 28 7.86 -6.88 0.10
CA ILE A 28 7.28 -5.55 0.30
C ILE A 28 6.60 -5.05 -0.99
N MET A 29 7.21 -5.26 -2.16
CA MET A 29 6.58 -4.89 -3.44
C MET A 29 5.29 -5.67 -3.68
N ALA A 30 5.27 -6.98 -3.39
CA ALA A 30 4.08 -7.80 -3.56
C ALA A 30 2.92 -7.34 -2.67
N VAL A 31 3.20 -7.05 -1.39
CA VAL A 31 2.20 -6.52 -0.45
C VAL A 31 1.72 -5.13 -0.89
N ALA A 32 2.63 -4.24 -1.28
CA ALA A 32 2.27 -2.90 -1.75
C ALA A 32 1.36 -2.93 -2.99
N ALA A 33 1.62 -3.86 -3.92
CA ALA A 33 0.78 -4.08 -5.08
C ALA A 33 -0.63 -4.57 -4.68
N ALA A 34 -0.70 -5.54 -3.77
CA ALA A 34 -1.96 -6.08 -3.26
C ALA A 34 -2.79 -5.01 -2.52
N GLU A 35 -2.18 -4.23 -1.63
CA GLU A 35 -2.84 -3.15 -0.89
C GLU A 35 -3.39 -2.08 -1.83
N THR A 36 -2.63 -1.70 -2.85
CA THR A 36 -3.07 -0.70 -3.83
C THR A 36 -4.26 -1.21 -4.65
N ALA A 37 -4.23 -2.49 -5.06
CA ALA A 37 -5.33 -3.11 -5.80
C ALA A 37 -6.61 -3.16 -4.96
N ILE A 38 -6.51 -3.57 -3.69
CA ILE A 38 -7.65 -3.62 -2.76
C ILE A 38 -8.17 -2.22 -2.48
N GLY A 39 -7.29 -1.26 -2.18
CA GLY A 39 -7.66 0.13 -1.92
C GLY A 39 -8.44 0.74 -3.08
N LEU A 40 -7.97 0.55 -4.32
CA LEU A 40 -8.67 1.03 -5.50
C LEU A 40 -10.02 0.32 -5.70
N ALA A 41 -10.09 -1.00 -5.49
CA ALA A 41 -11.33 -1.75 -5.59
C ALA A 41 -12.39 -1.21 -4.61
N ILE A 42 -11.99 -0.90 -3.37
CA ILE A 42 -12.88 -0.30 -2.36
C ILE A 42 -13.34 1.10 -2.81
N VAL A 43 -12.42 1.96 -3.26
CA VAL A 43 -12.77 3.31 -3.73
C VAL A 43 -13.76 3.25 -4.91
N VAL A 44 -13.54 2.36 -5.88
CA VAL A 44 -14.45 2.15 -7.00
C VAL A 44 -15.81 1.64 -6.54
N ALA A 45 -15.84 0.69 -5.60
CA ALA A 45 -17.09 0.16 -5.05
C ALA A 45 -17.91 1.25 -4.33
N ILE A 46 -17.26 2.12 -3.55
CA ILE A 46 -17.88 3.26 -2.88
C ILE A 46 -18.39 4.27 -3.91
N PHE A 47 -17.57 4.64 -4.88
CA PHE A 47 -17.94 5.59 -5.91
C PHE A 47 -19.14 5.11 -6.74
N ARG A 48 -19.21 3.81 -7.04
CA ARG A 48 -20.37 3.22 -7.75
C ARG A 48 -21.68 3.40 -6.99
N LYS A 49 -21.65 3.41 -5.66
CA LYS A 49 -22.85 3.55 -4.80
C LYS A 49 -23.18 4.99 -4.44
N ARG A 50 -22.18 5.84 -4.21
CA ARG A 50 -22.38 7.20 -3.69
C ARG A 50 -22.01 8.33 -4.66
N LYS A 51 -21.43 8.00 -5.84
CA LYS A 51 -20.98 8.96 -6.87
C LYS A 51 -20.02 10.03 -6.35
N THR A 52 -19.40 9.79 -5.20
CA THR A 52 -18.46 10.69 -4.52
C THR A 52 -17.42 9.87 -3.77
N ILE A 53 -16.21 10.41 -3.68
CA ILE A 53 -15.08 9.86 -2.90
C ILE A 53 -14.84 10.65 -1.61
N ASP A 54 -15.73 11.58 -1.27
CA ASP A 54 -15.63 12.40 -0.08
C ASP A 54 -15.84 11.55 1.19
N LEU A 55 -14.77 11.37 1.95
CA LEU A 55 -14.73 10.59 3.18
C LEU A 55 -15.65 11.16 4.27
N SER A 56 -15.90 12.48 4.28
CA SER A 56 -16.76 13.12 5.29
C SER A 56 -18.21 12.63 5.21
N LYS A 57 -18.64 12.20 4.02
CA LYS A 57 -19.98 11.67 3.74
C LYS A 57 -20.10 10.18 4.07
N LEU A 58 -19.02 9.52 4.49
CA LEU A 58 -18.99 8.10 4.87
C LEU A 58 -19.17 7.88 6.38
N ASN A 59 -19.99 8.68 7.05
CA ASN A 59 -20.23 8.61 8.50
C ASN A 59 -21.52 7.86 8.87
N THR A 60 -21.73 6.68 8.27
CA THR A 60 -23.00 5.92 8.44
C THR A 60 -23.04 5.13 9.74
N LEU A 61 -21.89 4.80 10.33
CA LEU A 61 -21.80 4.16 11.65
C LEU A 61 -21.61 5.25 12.70
N ARG A 62 -22.64 5.46 13.53
CA ARG A 62 -22.61 6.34 14.70
C ARG A 62 -23.14 5.53 15.89
N GLY A 63 -22.31 5.40 16.92
CA GLY A 63 -22.63 4.78 18.21
C GLY A 63 -22.13 5.68 19.32
#